data_AF-A0A8D9BDL4-F1
#
_entry.id   AF-A0A8D9BDL4-F1
#
_cell.length_a   1.000
_cell.length_b   1.000
_cell.length_c   1.000
_cell.angle_alpha   90.00
_cell.angle_beta   90.00
_cell.angle_gamma   90.00
#
_symmetry.space_group_name_H-M   'P 1'
#
loop_
_entity.id
_entity.type
_entity.pdbx_description
1 polymer ?
#
loop_
_entity_poly.entity_id
_entity_poly.type
_entity_poly.pdbx_seq_one_letter_code
_entity_poly.pdbx_strand_id
1 'polypeptide(L)'
;MYNSYVVNIGFPTAMGLPFQFSYKKTNLISVGGEMKLKTHPNVADVNEHQVPVPNSANVTVEAQLLYAGKAQSKISFITPYNQQRYIAGTNRYMQVNIPIKAAADIDVQNNQVAFKLEPLNKNKEEKLLIATQHPYTTIQNILNLIPAEKGQNTKDINVRKTKEVSTENTSNQHNQYSLFVCLHVKPNNETSTQSFFQIEDIFKLNIMFKFEPLSIEKK
;
A
#
# COMPACT_ATOMS: atom_id res chain seq x y z
N MET A 1 -12.60 7.18 -0.24
CA MET A 1 -13.09 7.56 -1.58
C MET A 1 -12.82 6.42 -2.57
N TYR A 2 -13.83 6.01 -3.33
CA TYR A 2 -13.74 4.96 -4.34
C TYR A 2 -13.96 5.56 -5.73
N ASN A 3 -13.12 5.19 -6.71
CA ASN A 3 -13.29 5.61 -8.10
C ASN A 3 -12.98 4.45 -9.04
N SER A 4 -13.79 4.27 -10.08
CA SER A 4 -13.58 3.24 -11.10
C SER A 4 -13.70 3.80 -12.52
N TYR A 5 -12.76 3.44 -13.37
CA TYR A 5 -12.71 3.76 -14.79
C TYR A 5 -12.78 2.47 -15.60
N VAL A 6 -13.61 2.45 -16.65
CA VAL A 6 -13.83 1.28 -17.50
C VAL A 6 -13.81 1.69 -18.97
N VAL A 7 -13.08 0.94 -19.79
CA VAL A 7 -13.07 1.04 -21.25
C VAL A 7 -13.38 -0.33 -21.83
N ASN A 8 -14.30 -0.38 -22.78
CA ASN A 8 -14.60 -1.59 -23.56
C ASN A 8 -14.63 -1.21 -25.03
N ILE A 9 -13.91 -1.98 -25.85
CA ILE A 9 -13.86 -1.79 -27.29
C ILE A 9 -14.11 -3.16 -27.92
N GLY A 10 -15.05 -3.22 -28.86
CA GLY A 10 -15.35 -4.42 -29.63
C GLY A 10 -15.20 -4.15 -31.12
N PHE A 11 -14.64 -5.10 -31.86
CA PHE A 11 -14.53 -5.01 -33.31
C PHE A 11 -14.55 -6.41 -33.96
N PRO A 12 -15.04 -6.52 -35.20
CA PRO A 12 -14.98 -7.76 -35.95
C PRO A 12 -13.54 -8.06 -36.39
N THR A 13 -13.20 -9.34 -36.52
CA THR A 13 -11.93 -9.78 -37.10
C THR A 13 -12.13 -10.26 -38.53
N ALA A 14 -11.05 -10.37 -39.31
CA ALA A 14 -11.09 -10.94 -40.67
C ALA A 14 -11.64 -12.38 -40.71
N MET A 15 -11.52 -13.12 -39.60
CA MET A 15 -12.09 -14.46 -39.43
C MET A 15 -13.59 -14.45 -39.11
N GLY A 16 -14.23 -13.27 -39.04
CA GLY A 16 -15.65 -13.11 -38.68
C GLY A 16 -15.94 -13.31 -37.19
N LEU A 17 -14.92 -13.53 -36.35
CA LEU A 17 -15.07 -13.69 -34.91
C LEU A 17 -15.08 -12.32 -34.20
N PRO A 18 -16.01 -12.06 -33.27
CA PRO A 18 -16.00 -10.85 -32.46
C PRO A 18 -14.78 -10.81 -31.54
N PHE A 19 -14.03 -9.71 -31.58
CA PHE A 19 -12.94 -9.42 -30.67
C PHE A 19 -13.36 -8.32 -29.68
N GLN A 20 -12.91 -8.45 -28.44
CA GLN A 20 -13.18 -7.48 -27.37
C GLN A 20 -11.91 -7.20 -26.57
N PHE A 21 -11.60 -5.92 -26.43
CA PHE A 21 -10.66 -5.39 -25.45
C PHE A 21 -11.44 -4.75 -24.29
N SER A 22 -10.99 -5.00 -23.06
CA SER A 22 -11.52 -4.35 -21.87
C SER A 22 -10.40 -3.92 -20.93
N TYR A 23 -10.55 -2.74 -20.34
CA TYR A 23 -9.68 -2.20 -19.32
C TYR A 23 -10.51 -1.63 -18.18
N LYS A 24 -10.23 -2.04 -16.95
CA LYS A 24 -10.90 -1.55 -15.74
C LYS A 24 -9.85 -1.16 -14.70
N LYS A 25 -9.90 0.07 -14.21
CA LYS A 25 -9.05 0.56 -13.11
C LYS A 25 -9.94 1.00 -11.95
N THR A 26 -9.70 0.48 -10.76
CA THR A 26 -10.41 0.80 -9.53
C THR A 26 -9.41 1.32 -8.50
N ASN A 27 -9.67 2.47 -7.91
CA ASN A 27 -8.82 3.08 -6.88
C ASN A 27 -9.64 3.31 -5.60
N LEU A 28 -8.97 3.14 -4.46
CA LEU A 28 -9.48 3.38 -3.12
C LEU A 28 -8.46 4.25 -2.38
N ILE A 29 -8.94 5.35 -1.78
CA ILE A 29 -8.16 6.20 -0.88
C ILE A 29 -8.87 6.23 0.47
N SER A 30 -8.12 6.00 1.54
CA SER A 30 -8.58 6.10 2.92
C SER A 30 -7.60 6.92 3.74
N VAL A 31 -8.13 7.80 4.58
CA VAL A 31 -7.37 8.61 5.55
C VAL A 31 -8.03 8.39 6.90
N GLY A 32 -7.25 7.98 7.89
CA GLY A 32 -7.70 7.82 9.26
C GLY A 32 -6.73 8.48 10.22
N GLY A 33 -7.21 8.86 11.41
CA GLY A 33 -6.34 9.38 12.45
C GLY A 33 -7.05 9.57 13.78
N GLU A 34 -6.25 9.63 14.84
CA GLU A 34 -6.68 9.90 16.21
C GLU A 34 -5.73 10.94 16.81
N MET A 35 -6.27 11.89 17.58
CA MET A 35 -5.49 12.90 18.28
C MET A 35 -5.75 12.81 19.79
N LYS A 36 -4.69 12.75 20.58
CA LYS A 36 -4.75 12.74 22.05
C LYS A 36 -4.01 13.96 22.59
N LEU A 37 -4.69 14.72 23.44
CA LEU A 37 -4.13 15.87 24.15
C LEU A 37 -4.11 15.56 25.65
N LYS A 38 -2.96 15.71 26.30
CA LYS A 38 -2.83 15.63 27.75
C LYS A 38 -2.16 16.90 28.27
N THR A 39 -2.80 17.61 29.19
CA THR A 39 -2.24 18.81 29.84
C THR A 39 -1.95 18.51 31.31
N HIS A 40 -0.90 19.12 31.85
CA HIS A 40 -0.66 19.14 33.30
C HIS A 40 -0.57 20.58 33.82
N PRO A 41 -1.39 20.96 34.85
CA PRO A 41 -2.49 20.19 35.43
C PRO A 41 -3.65 19.92 34.45
N ASN A 42 -4.48 18.92 34.76
CA ASN A 42 -5.60 18.51 33.92
C ASN A 42 -6.72 19.55 33.99
N VAL A 43 -7.16 20.08 32.84
CA VAL A 43 -8.18 21.15 32.77
C VAL A 43 -9.56 20.64 33.23
N ALA A 44 -9.79 19.33 33.24
CA ALA A 44 -11.04 18.71 33.65
C ALA A 44 -11.25 18.63 35.19
N ASP A 45 -10.26 19.03 36.00
CA ASP A 45 -10.26 18.82 37.46
C ASP A 45 -10.32 20.15 38.25
N VAL A 46 -10.92 21.21 37.67
CA VAL A 46 -10.86 22.57 38.22
C VAL A 46 -12.25 23.11 38.57
N ASN A 47 -12.42 23.42 39.86
CA ASN A 47 -13.54 24.17 40.43
C ASN A 47 -13.63 25.60 39.86
N GLU A 48 -14.87 26.10 39.77
CA GLU A 48 -15.40 27.20 38.93
C GLU A 48 -14.72 28.57 38.83
N HIS A 49 -13.51 28.85 39.37
CA HIS A 49 -13.07 30.25 39.52
C HIS A 49 -11.67 30.66 39.00
N GLN A 50 -10.82 29.77 38.47
CA GLN A 50 -9.57 30.19 37.81
C GLN A 50 -9.23 29.23 36.67
N VAL A 51 -8.87 29.75 35.49
CA VAL A 51 -8.32 28.93 34.39
C VAL A 51 -6.81 28.85 34.61
N PRO A 52 -6.26 27.75 35.17
CA PRO A 52 -4.82 27.62 35.31
C PRO A 52 -4.17 27.49 33.93
N VAL A 53 -3.13 28.29 33.69
CA VAL A 53 -2.26 28.13 32.51
C VAL A 53 -1.50 26.80 32.69
N PRO A 54 -1.64 25.83 31.76
CA PRO A 54 -0.97 24.55 31.89
C PRO A 54 0.56 24.70 31.77
N ASN A 55 1.29 24.00 32.64
CA ASN A 55 2.75 24.03 32.69
C ASN A 55 3.40 23.12 31.64
N SER A 56 2.69 22.07 31.23
CA SER A 56 3.12 21.19 30.15
C SER A 56 1.94 20.65 29.34
N ALA A 57 2.19 20.38 28.06
CA ALA A 57 1.22 19.82 27.13
C ALA A 57 1.88 18.69 26.32
N ASN A 58 1.22 17.54 26.26
CA ASN A 58 1.62 16.42 25.43
C ASN A 58 0.56 16.28 24.33
N VAL A 59 1.00 16.36 23.08
CA VAL A 59 0.17 16.18 21.90
C VAL A 59 0.62 14.90 21.22
N THR A 60 -0.29 13.97 21.00
CA THR A 60 -0.04 12.76 20.21
C THR A 60 -1.01 12.70 19.04
N VAL A 61 -0.49 12.52 17.83
CA VAL A 61 -1.26 12.38 16.59
C VAL A 61 -0.89 11.06 15.95
N GLU A 62 -1.90 10.23 15.72
CA GLU A 62 -1.79 8.98 14.97
C GLU A 62 -2.50 9.18 13.65
N ALA A 63 -1.84 8.88 12.53
CA ALA A 63 -2.38 9.07 11.20
C ALA A 63 -2.06 7.87 10.30
N GLN A 64 -3.04 7.47 9.49
CA GLN A 64 -2.91 6.40 8.52
C GLN A 64 -3.42 6.87 7.16
N LEU A 65 -2.54 6.83 6.16
CA LEU A 65 -2.89 7.06 4.77
C LEU A 65 -2.81 5.75 3.99
N LEU A 66 -3.91 5.34 3.37
CA LEU A 66 -4.01 4.14 2.55
C LEU A 66 -4.46 4.51 1.13
N TYR A 67 -3.67 4.10 0.15
CA TYR A 67 -4.06 4.06 -1.25
C TYR A 67 -4.04 2.61 -1.73
N ALA A 68 -5.08 2.18 -2.43
CA ALA A 68 -5.12 0.87 -3.08
C ALA A 68 -5.69 0.99 -4.50
N GLY A 69 -5.05 0.34 -5.46
CA GLY A 69 -5.41 0.35 -6.87
C GLY A 69 -5.44 -1.06 -7.43
N LYS A 70 -6.45 -1.34 -8.25
CA LYS A 70 -6.59 -2.58 -9.03
C LYS A 70 -6.81 -2.21 -10.50
N ALA A 71 -5.94 -2.68 -11.39
CA ALA A 71 -6.12 -2.56 -12.84
C ALA A 71 -6.30 -3.95 -13.45
N GLN A 72 -7.28 -4.09 -14.35
CA GLN A 72 -7.57 -5.33 -15.06
C GLN A 72 -7.62 -5.01 -16.54
N SER A 73 -6.83 -5.72 -17.35
CA SER A 73 -6.96 -5.67 -18.81
C SER A 73 -7.26 -7.06 -19.34
N LYS A 74 -8.16 -7.14 -20.31
CA LYS A 74 -8.52 -8.39 -20.97
C LYS A 74 -8.60 -8.18 -22.48
N ILE A 75 -8.04 -9.11 -23.21
CA ILE A 75 -8.23 -9.30 -24.64
C ILE A 75 -8.99 -10.61 -24.79
N SER A 76 -10.02 -10.62 -25.64
CA SER A 76 -10.81 -11.81 -25.86
C SER A 76 -11.39 -11.90 -27.25
N PHE A 77 -11.63 -13.11 -27.71
CA PHE A 77 -12.45 -13.38 -28.88
C PHE A 77 -13.56 -14.37 -28.52
N ILE A 78 -14.68 -14.26 -29.22
CA ILE A 78 -15.87 -15.07 -28.99
C ILE A 78 -16.07 -16.00 -30.18
N THR A 79 -16.37 -17.26 -29.91
CA THR A 79 -16.74 -18.27 -30.89
C THR A 79 -18.22 -18.60 -30.71
N PRO A 80 -19.12 -18.04 -31.53
CA PRO A 80 -20.56 -18.20 -31.33
C PRO A 80 -21.02 -19.66 -31.44
N TYR A 81 -20.39 -20.46 -32.32
CA TYR A 81 -20.80 -21.83 -32.62
C TYR A 81 -20.70 -22.79 -31.43
N ASN A 82 -19.78 -22.55 -30.49
CA ASN A 82 -19.62 -23.35 -29.27
C ASN A 82 -19.86 -22.53 -27.99
N GLN A 83 -20.34 -21.28 -28.14
CA GLN A 83 -20.62 -20.35 -27.04
C GLN A 83 -19.41 -20.10 -26.11
N GLN A 84 -18.19 -20.16 -26.65
CA GLN A 84 -16.98 -19.94 -25.88
C GLN A 84 -16.43 -18.52 -26.07
N ARG A 85 -15.78 -18.04 -25.02
CA ARG A 85 -14.96 -16.84 -25.01
C ARG A 85 -13.57 -17.24 -24.53
N TYR A 86 -12.58 -16.93 -25.36
CA TYR A 86 -11.17 -17.13 -25.06
C TYR A 86 -10.60 -15.81 -24.56
N ILE A 87 -9.96 -15.82 -23.40
CA ILE A 87 -9.54 -14.60 -22.72
C ILE A 87 -8.06 -14.72 -22.38
N ALA A 88 -7.30 -13.69 -22.75
CA ALA A 88 -5.99 -13.40 -22.17
C ALA A 88 -6.13 -12.14 -21.31
N GLY A 89 -5.77 -12.23 -20.04
CA GLY A 89 -5.97 -11.15 -19.08
C GLY A 89 -4.74 -10.89 -18.24
N THR A 90 -4.68 -9.69 -17.67
CA THR A 90 -3.76 -9.40 -16.57
C THR A 90 -4.44 -8.56 -15.50
N ASN A 91 -4.22 -8.94 -14.25
CA ASN A 91 -4.61 -8.18 -13.07
C ASN A 91 -3.36 -7.57 -12.45
N ARG A 92 -3.38 -6.27 -12.20
CA ARG A 92 -2.35 -5.53 -11.46
C ARG A 92 -2.94 -4.97 -10.18
N TYR A 93 -2.24 -5.13 -9.07
CA TYR A 93 -2.60 -4.58 -7.78
C TYR A 93 -1.50 -3.66 -7.30
N MET A 94 -1.86 -2.55 -6.69
CA MET A 94 -0.93 -1.63 -6.07
C MET A 94 -1.53 -1.16 -4.75
N GLN A 95 -0.75 -1.13 -3.69
CA GLN A 95 -1.18 -0.62 -2.39
C GLN A 95 -0.03 0.19 -1.81
N VAL A 96 -0.38 1.35 -1.25
CA VAL A 96 0.52 2.18 -0.46
C VAL A 96 -0.14 2.41 0.90
N ASN A 97 0.54 2.07 1.99
CA ASN A 97 0.04 2.23 3.36
C ASN A 97 1.10 2.97 4.19
N ILE A 98 0.78 4.16 4.68
CA ILE A 98 1.70 4.99 5.47
C ILE A 98 1.07 5.19 6.86
N PRO A 99 1.46 4.35 7.85
CA PRO A 99 1.00 4.46 9.23
C PRO A 99 2.04 5.20 10.09
N ILE A 100 1.77 6.45 10.46
CA ILE A 100 2.67 7.30 11.25
C ILE A 100 2.06 7.70 12.59
N LYS A 101 2.92 7.87 13.58
CA LYS A 101 2.61 8.42 14.89
C LYS A 101 3.60 9.53 15.20
N ALA A 102 3.07 10.71 15.48
CA ALA A 102 3.82 11.87 15.91
C ALA A 102 3.44 12.23 17.35
N ALA A 103 4.41 12.56 18.18
CA ALA A 103 4.18 13.12 19.51
C ALA A 103 5.04 14.36 19.70
N ALA A 104 4.49 15.35 20.40
CA ALA A 104 5.19 16.55 20.82
C ALA A 104 4.95 16.76 22.31
N ASP A 105 6.05 16.85 23.06
CA ASP A 105 6.04 17.13 24.49
C ASP A 105 6.55 18.56 24.68
N ILE A 106 5.68 19.43 25.18
CA ILE A 106 5.93 20.86 25.38
C ILE A 106 6.04 21.10 26.88
N ASP A 107 7.22 21.49 27.33
CA ASP A 107 7.51 21.94 28.69
C ASP A 107 7.68 23.46 28.69
N VAL A 108 6.64 24.16 29.14
CA VAL A 108 6.58 25.63 29.15
C VAL A 108 7.49 26.21 30.24
N GLN A 109 7.72 25.47 31.34
CA GLN A 109 8.55 25.93 32.44
C GLN A 109 10.04 25.91 32.08
N ASN A 110 10.47 24.87 31.37
CA ASN A 110 11.86 24.71 30.94
C ASN A 110 12.11 25.24 29.52
N ASN A 111 11.08 25.77 28.85
CA ASN A 111 11.11 26.20 27.45
C ASN A 111 11.68 25.11 26.50
N GLN A 112 11.29 23.86 26.75
CA GLN A 112 11.74 22.70 25.99
C GLN A 112 10.60 22.13 25.16
N VAL A 113 10.92 21.73 23.93
CA VAL A 113 10.00 21.03 23.03
C VAL A 113 10.71 19.80 22.50
N ALA A 114 10.12 18.63 22.75
CA ALA A 114 10.61 17.37 22.21
C ALA A 114 9.62 16.82 21.18
N PHE A 115 10.12 16.41 20.01
CA PHE A 115 9.33 15.79 18.96
C PHE A 115 9.73 14.32 18.79
N LYS A 116 8.73 13.46 18.59
CA LYS A 116 8.93 12.04 18.33
C LYS A 116 8.10 11.63 17.13
N LEU A 117 8.77 11.04 16.13
CA LEU A 117 8.12 10.44 14.97
C LEU A 117 8.45 8.95 14.94
N GLU A 118 7.41 8.11 14.86
CA GLU A 118 7.54 6.66 14.85
C GLU A 118 6.45 6.02 13.99
N PRO A 119 6.67 4.82 13.44
CA PRO A 119 5.57 4.06 12.84
C PRO A 119 4.51 3.75 13.88
N LEU A 120 3.26 3.68 13.41
CA LEU A 120 2.12 3.40 14.29
C LEU A 120 2.29 2.06 15.05
N ASN A 121 2.87 1.05 14.39
CA ASN A 121 3.21 -0.24 14.98
C ASN A 121 4.73 -0.44 15.00
N LYS A 122 5.35 -0.39 16.18
CA LYS A 122 6.81 -0.54 16.33
C LYS A 122 7.32 -1.97 16.22
N ASN A 123 6.46 -2.94 16.53
CA ASN A 123 6.85 -4.35 16.68
C ASN A 123 6.51 -5.19 15.44
N LYS A 124 6.12 -4.56 14.34
CA LYS A 124 5.75 -5.22 13.09
C LYS A 124 6.40 -4.52 11.92
N GLU A 125 6.92 -5.30 10.99
CA GLU A 125 7.29 -4.76 9.68
C GLU A 125 6.02 -4.27 8.97
N GLU A 126 6.00 -3.00 8.64
CA GLU A 126 4.89 -2.39 7.93
C GLU A 126 5.23 -2.33 6.44
N LYS A 127 4.43 -3.01 5.62
CA LYS A 127 4.52 -2.93 4.16
C LYS A 127 3.99 -1.57 3.70
N LEU A 128 4.90 -0.67 3.36
CA LEU A 128 4.58 0.64 2.81
C LEU A 128 4.05 0.55 1.38
N LEU A 129 4.61 -0.34 0.57
CA LEU A 129 4.24 -0.50 -0.83
C LEU A 129 4.13 -1.98 -1.16
N ILE A 130 3.07 -2.33 -1.86
CA ILE A 130 2.85 -3.64 -2.46
C ILE A 130 2.44 -3.40 -3.90
N ALA A 131 3.19 -3.91 -4.88
CA ALA A 131 2.78 -3.87 -6.28
C ALA A 131 2.87 -5.24 -6.90
N THR A 132 1.78 -5.75 -7.46
CA THR A 132 1.71 -7.12 -7.96
C THR A 132 1.06 -7.25 -9.33
N GLN A 133 1.47 -8.26 -10.10
CA GLN A 133 0.87 -8.56 -11.40
C GLN A 133 0.63 -10.07 -11.60
N HIS A 134 -0.56 -10.39 -12.10
CA HIS A 134 -1.05 -11.74 -12.37
C HIS A 134 -1.59 -11.84 -13.81
N PRO A 135 -0.76 -12.28 -14.77
CA PRO A 135 -1.22 -12.63 -16.10
C PRO A 135 -1.90 -14.01 -16.12
N TYR A 136 -2.99 -14.16 -16.87
CA TYR A 136 -3.73 -15.42 -16.98
C TYR A 136 -4.36 -15.60 -18.37
N THR A 137 -4.67 -16.84 -18.70
CA THR A 137 -5.52 -17.22 -19.82
C THR A 137 -6.71 -18.04 -19.32
N THR A 138 -7.86 -17.94 -19.96
CA THR A 138 -9.02 -18.78 -19.61
C THR A 138 -9.94 -19.00 -20.81
N ILE A 139 -10.68 -20.11 -20.77
CA ILE A 139 -11.75 -20.42 -21.71
C ILE A 139 -13.05 -20.46 -20.91
N GLN A 140 -13.99 -19.61 -21.27
CA GLN A 140 -15.22 -19.42 -20.51
C GLN A 140 -16.44 -19.47 -21.42
N ASN A 141 -17.51 -20.15 -21.01
CA ASN A 141 -18.79 -20.07 -21.69
C ASN A 141 -19.34 -18.63 -21.58
N ILE A 142 -19.86 -18.05 -22.65
CA ILE A 142 -20.37 -16.67 -22.69
C ILE A 142 -21.53 -16.40 -21.70
N LEU A 143 -22.25 -17.44 -21.29
CA LEU A 143 -23.35 -17.37 -20.32
C LEU A 143 -22.86 -17.46 -18.86
N ASN A 144 -21.57 -17.74 -18.65
CA ASN A 144 -21.01 -17.89 -17.32
C ASN A 144 -20.75 -16.51 -16.66
N LEU A 145 -21.41 -16.26 -15.54
CA LEU A 145 -21.31 -15.02 -14.76
C LEU A 145 -20.10 -14.97 -13.81
N ILE A 146 -19.39 -16.08 -13.62
CA ILE A 146 -18.19 -16.13 -12.79
C ILE A 146 -17.13 -15.20 -13.39
N PRO A 147 -16.43 -14.37 -12.61
CA PRO A 147 -15.33 -13.58 -13.11
C PRO A 147 -14.29 -14.44 -13.82
N ALA A 148 -13.80 -14.01 -14.99
CA ALA A 148 -12.83 -14.75 -15.79
C ALA A 148 -11.59 -15.21 -15.00
N GLU A 149 -11.13 -14.42 -14.03
CA GLU A 149 -10.02 -14.77 -13.13
C GLU A 149 -10.29 -15.95 -12.18
N LYS A 150 -11.56 -16.34 -11.99
CA LYS A 150 -12.01 -17.45 -11.12
C LYS A 150 -12.62 -18.61 -11.91
N GLY A 151 -12.54 -18.57 -13.24
CA GLY A 151 -13.09 -19.63 -14.08
C GLY A 151 -12.35 -20.96 -13.90
N GLN A 152 -13.04 -22.09 -14.06
CA GLN A 152 -12.45 -23.42 -13.89
C GLN A 152 -11.29 -23.69 -14.87
N ASN A 153 -11.35 -23.11 -16.08
CA ASN A 153 -10.31 -23.24 -17.10
C ASN A 153 -9.23 -22.16 -17.01
N THR A 154 -9.20 -21.38 -15.93
CA THR A 154 -8.22 -20.31 -15.76
C THR A 154 -6.86 -20.90 -15.45
N LYS A 155 -5.86 -20.44 -16.18
CA LYS A 155 -4.45 -20.81 -16.00
C LYS A 155 -3.64 -19.54 -15.87
N ASP A 156 -2.92 -19.43 -14.77
CA ASP A 156 -1.94 -18.37 -14.59
C ASP A 156 -0.76 -18.58 -15.54
N ILE A 157 -0.29 -17.50 -16.16
CA ILE A 157 0.89 -17.54 -17.02
C ILE A 157 2.12 -17.48 -16.11
N ASN A 158 2.78 -18.63 -15.97
CA ASN A 158 4.02 -18.73 -15.23
C ASN A 158 5.15 -18.07 -16.01
N VAL A 159 5.68 -16.98 -15.48
CA VAL A 159 6.95 -16.36 -15.90
C VAL A 159 8.03 -16.71 -14.87
N ARG A 160 9.29 -16.82 -15.31
CA ARG A 160 10.44 -17.25 -14.48
C ARG A 160 10.46 -16.48 -13.14
N LYS A 161 10.56 -17.21 -12.03
CA LYS A 161 10.67 -16.64 -10.67
C LYS A 161 11.81 -15.63 -10.63
N THR A 162 11.52 -14.40 -10.24
CA THR A 162 12.57 -13.46 -9.79
C THR A 162 12.98 -13.88 -8.38
N LYS A 163 14.28 -13.89 -8.06
CA LYS A 163 14.76 -14.40 -6.76
C LYS A 163 14.40 -13.37 -5.71
N GLU A 164 13.33 -13.61 -4.96
CA GLU A 164 13.01 -12.81 -3.80
C GLU A 164 14.17 -12.88 -2.80
N VAL A 165 15.05 -11.89 -2.84
CA VAL A 165 15.99 -11.67 -1.75
C VAL A 165 15.13 -10.95 -0.72
N SER A 166 14.67 -11.64 0.31
CA SER A 166 14.14 -11.05 1.54
C SER A 166 15.08 -11.48 2.66
N THR A 167 15.50 -10.50 3.46
CA THR A 167 16.15 -10.82 4.74
C THR A 167 14.99 -11.20 5.65
N GLU A 168 15.03 -12.41 6.19
CA GLU A 168 13.99 -13.11 6.96
C GLU A 168 12.92 -13.89 6.18
N ASN A 169 12.80 -15.15 6.63
CA ASN A 169 12.16 -16.27 5.99
C ASN A 169 10.63 -16.14 6.03
N THR A 170 9.99 -15.90 4.89
CA THR A 170 8.66 -16.46 4.65
C THR A 170 8.51 -16.78 3.17
N SER A 171 8.87 -18.01 2.80
CA SER A 171 8.61 -18.57 1.47
C SER A 171 7.10 -18.80 1.32
N ASN A 172 6.40 -17.91 0.63
CA ASN A 172 5.10 -18.21 0.06
C ASN A 172 5.21 -18.18 -1.47
N GLN A 173 5.23 -19.38 -2.04
CA GLN A 173 5.34 -19.61 -3.48
C GLN A 173 4.06 -19.21 -4.20
N HIS A 174 4.06 -18.08 -4.91
CA HIS A 174 3.18 -17.84 -6.07
C HIS A 174 3.96 -17.06 -7.13
N ASN A 175 3.88 -17.51 -8.39
CA ASN A 175 4.64 -16.97 -9.53
C ASN A 175 4.08 -15.62 -9.99
N GLN A 176 4.45 -14.57 -9.27
CA GLN A 176 3.87 -13.22 -9.35
C GLN A 176 5.00 -12.21 -9.22
N TYR A 177 5.09 -11.23 -10.13
CA TYR A 177 5.95 -10.07 -9.89
C TYR A 177 5.37 -9.31 -8.71
N SER A 178 6.10 -9.25 -7.61
CA SER A 178 5.70 -8.51 -6.42
C SER A 178 6.84 -7.62 -5.98
N LEU A 179 6.60 -6.30 -5.90
CA LEU A 179 7.50 -5.36 -5.26
C LEU A 179 6.93 -5.04 -3.88
N PHE A 180 7.76 -5.23 -2.86
CA PHE A 180 7.46 -4.87 -1.49
C PHE A 180 8.47 -3.83 -1.00
N VAL A 181 7.98 -2.75 -0.37
CA VAL A 181 8.81 -1.82 0.40
C VAL A 181 8.31 -1.85 1.83
N CYS A 182 9.20 -2.09 2.79
CA CYS A 182 8.88 -2.17 4.21
C CYS A 182 9.58 -1.06 4.98
N LEU A 183 8.95 -0.58 6.07
CA LEU A 183 9.65 0.17 7.11
C LEU A 183 10.11 -0.77 8.22
N HIS A 184 11.38 -0.65 8.58
CA HIS A 184 11.98 -1.31 9.72
C HIS A 184 12.54 -0.26 10.67
N VAL A 185 12.18 -0.34 11.96
CA VAL A 185 12.68 0.57 13.01
C VAL A 185 13.60 -0.20 13.92
N LYS A 186 14.86 0.22 13.99
CA LYS A 186 15.79 -0.30 14.99
C LYS A 186 15.55 0.43 16.32
N PRO A 187 15.40 -0.29 17.45
CA PRO A 187 15.41 0.34 18.76
C PRO A 187 16.77 0.97 19.01
N ASN A 188 16.80 2.27 19.34
CA ASN A 188 18.01 2.97 19.72
C ASN A 188 18.19 2.85 21.24
N ASN A 189 19.26 2.21 21.70
CA ASN A 189 19.58 2.01 23.12
C ASN A 189 20.53 3.09 23.66
N GLU A 190 20.36 4.35 23.27
CA GLU A 190 21.20 5.44 23.81
C GLU A 190 20.35 6.62 24.31
N THR A 191 20.58 6.94 25.59
CA THR A 191 20.06 8.06 26.38
C THR A 191 20.69 9.39 25.95
N SER A 192 19.83 10.39 25.75
CA SER A 192 20.02 11.83 25.99
C SER A 192 21.25 12.56 25.43
N THR A 193 21.01 13.56 24.58
CA THR A 193 21.71 14.86 24.71
C THR A 193 20.90 15.99 24.09
N GLN A 194 20.78 17.08 24.86
CA GLN A 194 20.20 18.36 24.46
C GLN A 194 21.07 19.03 23.39
N SER A 195 20.46 19.65 22.38
CA SER A 195 20.85 20.99 21.88
C SER A 195 19.97 21.47 20.72
N PHE A 196 19.60 22.75 20.85
CA PHE A 196 19.49 23.81 19.83
C PHE A 196 18.99 23.51 18.41
N PHE A 197 17.96 24.26 18.03
CA PHE A 197 17.47 24.43 16.65
C PHE A 197 18.60 24.68 15.65
N GLN A 198 18.81 23.74 14.74
CA GLN A 198 19.13 24.01 13.34
C GLN A 198 18.19 23.16 12.48
N ILE A 199 17.45 23.82 11.61
CA ILE A 199 16.54 23.20 10.63
C ILE A 199 17.41 22.59 9.53
N GLU A 200 18.11 21.47 9.79
CA GLU A 200 18.73 20.65 8.74
C GLU A 200 18.68 19.13 8.96
N ASP A 201 18.39 18.63 10.17
CA ASP A 201 18.37 17.17 10.41
C ASP A 201 16.98 16.62 10.76
N ILE A 202 16.13 16.45 9.74
CA ILE A 202 14.92 15.63 9.85
C ILE A 202 15.29 14.19 9.51
N PHE A 203 15.48 13.37 10.55
CA PHE A 203 15.48 11.90 10.57
C PHE A 203 16.27 11.19 9.45
N LYS A 204 17.33 10.44 9.81
CA LYS A 204 17.81 9.31 8.99
C LYS A 204 16.74 8.21 8.94
N LEU A 205 15.74 8.40 8.09
CA LEU A 205 14.82 7.34 7.67
C LEU A 205 15.61 6.43 6.72
N ASN A 206 16.09 5.29 7.23
CA ASN A 206 16.68 4.25 6.39
C ASN A 206 15.56 3.56 5.60
N ILE A 207 15.18 4.16 4.47
CA ILE A 207 14.35 3.49 3.46
C ILE A 207 15.25 2.50 2.74
N MET A 208 15.15 1.22 3.10
CA MET A 208 15.84 0.17 2.37
C MET A 208 15.09 -0.12 1.07
N PHE A 209 15.57 0.44 -0.03
CA PHE A 209 15.10 0.09 -1.35
C PHE A 209 15.74 -1.23 -1.79
N LYS A 210 14.92 -2.23 -2.10
CA LYS A 210 15.39 -3.48 -2.67
C LYS A 210 15.00 -3.53 -4.14
N PHE A 211 15.97 -3.24 -5.00
CA PHE A 211 15.85 -3.36 -6.44
C PHE A 211 16.64 -4.58 -6.91
N GLU A 212 16.03 -5.46 -7.70
CA GLU A 212 16.72 -6.55 -8.37
C GLU A 212 17.01 -6.15 -9.83
N PRO A 213 18.25 -6.30 -10.33
CA PRO A 213 18.59 -5.94 -11.70
C PRO A 213 18.05 -6.98 -12.71
N LEU A 214 17.55 -6.48 -13.84
CA LEU A 214 17.31 -7.27 -15.05
C LEU A 214 18.65 -7.73 -15.64
N SER A 215 18.99 -9.01 -15.48
CA SER A 215 20.02 -9.63 -16.33
C SER A 215 19.42 -9.90 -17.71
N ILE A 216 19.79 -9.07 -18.68
CA ILE A 216 19.61 -9.35 -20.11
C ILE A 216 20.75 -10.29 -20.51
N GLU A 217 20.46 -11.58 -20.58
CA GLU A 217 21.34 -12.53 -21.26
C GLU A 217 21.24 -12.23 -22.76
N LYS A 218 22.27 -11.58 -23.32
CA LYS A 218 22.45 -11.49 -24.77
C LYS A 218 22.69 -12.92 -25.27
N LYS A 219 21.80 -13.34 -26.17
CA LYS A 219 21.87 -14.58 -26.93
C LYS A 219 23.13 -14.63 -27.80
#